data_AF-A0A3B9G540-F1
#
_entry.id   AF-A0A3B9G540-F1
#
_cell.length_a   1.000
_cell.length_b   1.000
_cell.length_c   1.000
_cell.angle_alpha   90.00
_cell.angle_beta   90.00
_cell.angle_gamma   90.00
#
_symmetry.space_group_name_H-M   'P 1'
#
loop_
_entity.id
_entity.type
_entity.pdbx_description
1 polymer ?
#
loop_
_entity_poly.entity_id
_entity_poly.type
_entity_poly.pdbx_seq_one_letter_code
_entity_poly.pdbx_strand_id
1 'polypeptide(L)'
;MKKKLSELTSQFVFNAYHLSDDMAFHVEEIDAGRLINRNRLDIMAKILYLKLKDTAPAYARKMYLEHVRIMTRDSFVEAGSHKSGAQAFIDAFEQLYEQMKVHGYSDEALPIPVDPDMQPMDGAHRIACAYVLNIPVKVICLPVAAEYDRYPYQWFMERGTDPDVLDQMVLEYIRAKDHCACVNIWPSAKGHDEEVERILQEHFGIIYKKEVSLNENGAFHYLAQIYQEYSWAQDHDGDGFSGVYRKLVPCFPTFDPVKAYFIEVSDYAEVTAVKEQLRDLFGLEKHSMHATDNQQETVLMSELLLSRQTVSFMNQCQSTRFPNTFRLLKESDSFDFSRTVLTGSIVLALYGMRQAEDLDFISMDDLPGSHNDLLKYYGMTASEAVNDPEKYFVYFGKKFLTLEQVRNFKKNRNEGKDRDDVQLIDAMIKNAGKPDLKVRLLQTKRRVVAKTQGVILKAAHATGTYDLLRAVYRKLKGQKS
;
A
#
# COMPACT_ATOMS: atom_id res chain seq x y z
N MET A 1 -11.88 48.09 13.15
CA MET A 1 -12.71 47.88 11.95
C MET A 1 -12.90 46.37 11.83
N LYS A 2 -14.13 45.83 11.85
CA LYS A 2 -14.32 44.39 11.59
C LYS A 2 -13.87 44.12 10.15
N LYS A 3 -12.96 43.17 9.94
CA LYS A 3 -12.60 42.72 8.58
C LYS A 3 -13.87 42.22 7.88
N LYS A 4 -14.04 42.55 6.60
CA LYS A 4 -15.17 42.08 5.81
C LYS A 4 -14.97 40.61 5.44
N LEU A 5 -16.05 39.85 5.28
CA LEU A 5 -15.95 38.44 4.90
C LEU A 5 -15.32 38.29 3.50
N SER A 6 -15.64 39.18 2.58
CA SER A 6 -15.03 39.27 1.25
C SER A 6 -13.51 39.51 1.27
N GLU A 7 -12.94 40.02 2.37
CA GLU A 7 -11.49 40.21 2.53
C GLU A 7 -10.78 38.99 3.15
N LEU A 8 -11.56 38.00 3.62
CA LEU A 8 -11.07 36.84 4.37
C LEU A 8 -11.21 35.50 3.63
N THR A 9 -11.79 35.50 2.43
CA THR A 9 -11.92 34.30 1.59
C THR A 9 -11.69 34.65 0.13
N SER A 10 -11.49 33.64 -0.72
CA SER A 10 -11.34 33.86 -2.15
C SER A 10 -12.65 34.34 -2.78
N GLN A 11 -12.57 35.14 -3.84
CA GLN A 11 -13.75 35.58 -4.58
C GLN A 11 -14.56 34.41 -5.13
N PHE A 12 -13.89 33.31 -5.48
CA PHE A 12 -14.53 32.08 -5.90
C PHE A 12 -15.45 31.53 -4.81
N VAL A 13 -14.92 31.31 -3.59
CA VAL A 13 -15.71 30.80 -2.46
C VAL A 13 -16.82 31.79 -2.08
N PHE A 14 -16.52 33.09 -2.04
CA PHE A 14 -17.52 34.12 -1.74
C PHE A 14 -18.73 34.05 -2.68
N ASN A 15 -18.46 33.90 -3.99
CA ASN A 15 -19.52 33.83 -5.00
C ASN A 15 -20.22 32.48 -5.03
N ALA A 16 -19.47 31.37 -4.97
CA ALA A 16 -20.01 30.02 -5.08
C ALA A 16 -20.98 29.70 -3.94
N TYR A 17 -20.70 30.18 -2.73
CA TYR A 17 -21.52 29.94 -1.54
C TYR A 17 -22.48 31.10 -1.22
N HIS A 18 -22.65 32.06 -2.13
CA HIS A 18 -23.55 33.21 -1.97
C HIS A 18 -23.34 33.97 -0.64
N LEU A 19 -22.07 34.15 -0.25
CA LEU A 19 -21.71 34.79 1.00
C LEU A 19 -22.00 36.29 0.96
N SER A 20 -22.18 36.88 2.14
CA SER A 20 -22.35 38.32 2.30
C SER A 20 -21.54 38.84 3.50
N ASP A 21 -21.09 40.10 3.43
CA ASP A 21 -20.22 40.70 4.46
C ASP A 21 -20.86 40.81 5.85
N ASP A 22 -22.19 40.69 5.93
CA ASP A 22 -22.98 40.70 7.16
C ASP A 22 -23.17 39.30 7.78
N MET A 23 -22.76 38.22 7.11
CA MET A 23 -22.81 36.88 7.67
C MET A 23 -21.90 36.76 8.90
N ALA A 24 -22.39 36.06 9.92
CA ALA A 24 -21.56 35.67 11.06
C ALA A 24 -20.51 34.67 10.60
N PHE A 25 -19.28 34.83 11.08
CA PHE A 25 -18.19 33.88 10.84
C PHE A 25 -17.30 33.82 12.08
N HIS A 26 -16.55 32.72 12.19
CA HIS A 26 -15.53 32.56 13.22
C HIS A 26 -14.19 32.25 12.58
N VAL A 27 -13.11 32.85 13.10
CA VAL A 27 -11.74 32.53 12.69
C VAL A 27 -11.03 31.93 13.88
N GLU A 28 -10.46 30.75 13.69
CA GLU A 28 -9.63 30.06 14.69
C GLU A 28 -8.39 29.48 14.04
N GLU A 29 -7.41 29.15 14.88
CA GLU A 29 -6.22 28.40 14.49
C GLU A 29 -6.36 26.98 14.98
N ILE A 30 -6.11 26.01 14.10
CA ILE A 30 -6.31 24.59 14.37
C ILE A 30 -5.15 23.75 13.83
N ASP A 31 -5.03 22.53 14.34
CA ASP A 31 -4.21 21.50 13.72
C ASP A 31 -4.72 21.14 12.32
N ALA A 32 -3.81 21.02 11.34
CA ALA A 32 -4.15 20.72 9.95
C ALA A 32 -4.77 19.32 9.77
N GLY A 33 -4.44 18.37 10.65
CA GLY A 33 -5.03 17.02 10.68
C GLY A 33 -6.54 17.04 10.90
N ARG A 34 -7.08 18.06 11.58
CA ARG A 34 -8.54 18.23 11.76
C ARG A 34 -9.28 18.49 10.44
N LEU A 35 -8.58 18.87 9.37
CA LEU A 35 -9.13 19.13 8.04
C LEU A 35 -9.06 17.93 7.09
N ILE A 36 -8.53 16.79 7.56
CA ILE A 36 -8.49 15.54 6.78
C ILE A 36 -9.90 14.96 6.72
N ASN A 37 -10.49 15.01 5.53
CA ASN A 37 -11.90 14.70 5.31
C ASN A 37 -12.11 13.77 4.11
N ARG A 38 -12.97 12.75 4.27
CA ARG A 38 -13.29 11.76 3.21
C ARG A 38 -13.87 12.38 1.94
N ASN A 39 -14.50 13.55 2.03
CA ASN A 39 -14.96 14.30 0.86
C ASN A 39 -13.84 15.17 0.24
N ARG A 40 -12.58 15.04 0.65
CA ARG A 40 -11.43 15.79 0.14
C ARG A 40 -10.22 14.88 -0.07
N LEU A 41 -10.44 13.72 -0.71
CA LEU A 41 -9.34 12.79 -1.00
C LEU A 41 -8.26 13.43 -1.89
N ASP A 42 -8.57 14.52 -2.60
CA ASP A 42 -7.61 15.34 -3.34
C ASP A 42 -6.44 15.86 -2.48
N ILE A 43 -6.64 16.02 -1.16
CA ILE A 43 -5.60 16.40 -0.21
C ILE A 43 -4.58 15.26 -0.06
N MET A 44 -5.02 13.99 -0.12
CA MET A 44 -4.13 12.83 0.06
C MET A 44 -3.10 12.72 -1.07
N ALA A 45 -3.50 12.99 -2.32
CA ALA A 45 -2.57 13.03 -3.45
C ALA A 45 -1.44 14.07 -3.24
N LYS A 46 -1.78 15.21 -2.60
CA LYS A 46 -0.84 16.29 -2.29
C LYS A 46 0.08 15.94 -1.13
N ILE A 47 -0.46 15.31 -0.07
CA ILE A 47 0.33 14.78 1.05
C ILE A 47 1.32 13.72 0.54
N LEU A 48 0.86 12.77 -0.27
CA LEU A 48 1.71 11.74 -0.87
C LEU A 48 2.83 12.34 -1.70
N TYR A 49 2.52 13.36 -2.53
CA TYR A 49 3.55 14.08 -3.28
C TYR A 49 4.65 14.62 -2.37
N LEU A 50 4.28 15.38 -1.34
CA LEU A 50 5.25 16.00 -0.43
C LEU A 50 6.05 14.98 0.38
N LYS A 51 5.41 13.88 0.82
CA LYS A 51 6.09 12.81 1.56
C LYS A 51 7.09 12.03 0.69
N LEU A 52 6.86 11.94 -0.61
CA LEU A 52 7.61 11.05 -1.50
C LEU A 52 8.49 11.78 -2.52
N LYS A 53 8.36 13.09 -2.72
CA LYS A 53 9.08 13.85 -3.77
C LYS A 53 10.60 13.65 -3.72
N ASP A 54 11.17 13.50 -2.53
CA ASP A 54 12.62 13.34 -2.34
C ASP A 54 13.07 11.87 -2.35
N THR A 55 12.18 10.92 -2.03
CA THR A 55 12.54 9.51 -1.86
C THR A 55 12.07 8.59 -2.99
N ALA A 56 10.98 8.95 -3.67
CA ALA A 56 10.38 8.22 -4.78
C ALA A 56 9.77 9.23 -5.78
N PRO A 57 10.59 10.11 -6.41
CA PRO A 57 10.13 11.27 -7.16
C PRO A 57 9.19 10.92 -8.33
N ALA A 58 9.47 9.83 -9.05
CA ALA A 58 8.63 9.40 -10.17
C ALA A 58 7.22 9.03 -9.69
N TYR A 59 7.15 8.27 -8.60
CA TYR A 59 5.88 7.86 -8.00
C TYR A 59 5.13 9.05 -7.39
N ALA A 60 5.83 9.93 -6.67
CA ALA A 60 5.25 11.17 -6.14
C ALA A 60 4.60 12.01 -7.26
N ARG A 61 5.32 12.23 -8.36
CA ARG A 61 4.80 12.95 -9.53
C ARG A 61 3.60 12.25 -10.15
N LYS A 62 3.60 10.91 -10.25
CA LYS A 62 2.43 10.14 -10.71
C LYS A 62 1.20 10.46 -9.87
N MET A 63 1.32 10.39 -8.54
CA MET A 63 0.20 10.66 -7.61
C MET A 63 -0.36 12.07 -7.78
N TYR A 64 0.50 13.09 -7.80
CA TYR A 64 0.06 14.47 -7.92
C TYR A 64 -0.57 14.78 -9.28
N LEU A 65 0.09 14.34 -10.37
CA LEU A 65 -0.33 14.67 -11.72
C LEU A 65 -1.60 13.92 -12.13
N GLU A 66 -1.83 12.71 -11.63
CA GLU A 66 -3.10 12.01 -11.85
C GLU A 66 -4.27 12.78 -11.22
N HIS A 67 -4.09 13.27 -9.99
CA HIS A 67 -5.08 14.16 -9.37
C HIS A 67 -5.30 15.45 -10.19
N VAL A 68 -4.23 16.11 -10.65
CA VAL A 68 -4.34 17.34 -11.46
C VAL A 68 -5.06 17.08 -12.78
N ARG A 69 -4.76 15.94 -13.43
CA ARG A 69 -5.42 15.49 -14.65
C ARG A 69 -6.93 15.42 -14.46
N ILE A 70 -7.37 14.77 -13.38
CA ILE A 70 -8.79 14.61 -13.06
C ILE A 70 -9.46 15.96 -12.76
N MET A 71 -8.81 16.82 -11.96
CA MET A 71 -9.32 18.15 -11.61
C MET A 71 -9.47 19.08 -12.83
N THR A 72 -8.56 18.98 -13.79
CA THR A 72 -8.52 19.83 -14.98
C THR A 72 -9.19 19.20 -16.21
N ARG A 73 -9.79 18.00 -16.08
CA ARG A 73 -10.35 17.21 -17.20
C ARG A 73 -9.35 17.06 -18.35
N ASP A 74 -8.16 16.57 -18.00
CA ASP A 74 -7.02 16.34 -18.91
C ASP A 74 -6.40 17.60 -19.54
N SER A 75 -6.93 18.80 -19.27
CA SER A 75 -6.43 20.03 -19.91
C SER A 75 -5.11 20.52 -19.34
N PHE A 76 -4.79 20.22 -18.07
CA PHE A 76 -3.66 20.80 -17.34
C PHE A 76 -3.61 22.34 -17.46
N VAL A 77 -4.79 22.96 -17.43
CA VAL A 77 -4.99 24.41 -17.37
C VAL A 77 -5.91 24.71 -16.20
N GLU A 78 -5.50 25.63 -15.33
CA GLU A 78 -6.33 26.09 -14.21
C GLU A 78 -7.21 27.25 -14.68
N ALA A 79 -8.53 27.14 -14.46
CA ALA A 79 -9.47 28.19 -14.84
C ALA A 79 -9.14 29.49 -14.11
N GLY A 80 -8.79 30.54 -14.86
CA GLY A 80 -8.47 31.85 -14.30
C GLY A 80 -7.02 32.05 -13.84
N SER A 81 -6.09 31.14 -14.16
CA SER A 81 -4.65 31.32 -13.87
C SER A 81 -3.77 31.13 -15.13
N HIS A 82 -2.51 31.58 -15.07
CA HIS A 82 -1.51 31.40 -16.13
C HIS A 82 -0.80 30.03 -16.07
N LYS A 83 -1.20 29.13 -15.16
CA LYS A 83 -0.57 27.80 -15.06
C LYS A 83 -0.97 26.94 -16.26
N SER A 84 -0.02 26.71 -17.15
CA SER A 84 -0.17 25.85 -18.31
C SER A 84 0.84 24.71 -18.24
N GLY A 85 0.35 23.48 -18.24
CA GLY A 85 1.16 22.27 -18.27
C GLY A 85 1.57 21.73 -16.90
N ALA A 86 1.83 20.43 -16.84
CA ALA A 86 2.08 19.66 -15.62
C ALA A 86 3.17 20.25 -14.70
N GLN A 87 4.25 20.77 -15.28
CA GLN A 87 5.37 21.31 -14.49
C GLN A 87 4.98 22.59 -13.73
N ALA A 88 4.17 23.47 -14.33
CA ALA A 88 3.74 24.71 -13.67
C ALA A 88 2.90 24.44 -12.40
N PHE A 89 2.11 23.37 -12.39
CA PHE A 89 1.36 22.93 -11.20
C PHE A 89 2.28 22.40 -10.10
N ILE A 90 3.36 21.73 -10.47
CA ILE A 90 4.35 21.21 -9.53
C ILE A 90 5.14 22.36 -8.92
N ASP A 91 5.71 23.23 -9.76
CA ASP A 91 6.54 24.35 -9.32
C ASP A 91 5.78 25.27 -8.36
N ALA A 92 4.51 25.58 -8.68
CA ALA A 92 3.67 26.40 -7.81
C ALA A 92 3.39 25.72 -6.45
N PHE A 93 3.20 24.40 -6.43
CA PHE A 93 2.96 23.67 -5.19
C PHE A 93 4.22 23.58 -4.33
N GLU A 94 5.37 23.30 -4.95
CA GLU A 94 6.66 23.27 -4.24
C GLU A 94 7.03 24.65 -3.70
N GLN A 95 6.80 25.71 -4.46
CA GLN A 95 7.01 27.07 -3.98
C GLN A 95 6.17 27.37 -2.73
N LEU A 96 4.89 27.00 -2.73
CA LEU A 96 4.03 27.14 -1.55
C LEU A 96 4.58 26.34 -0.35
N TYR A 97 5.00 25.11 -0.58
CA TYR A 97 5.56 24.26 0.47
C TYR A 97 6.82 24.87 1.08
N GLU A 98 7.78 25.33 0.26
CA GLU A 98 9.00 25.96 0.76
C GLU A 98 8.71 27.27 1.50
N GLN A 99 7.75 28.08 1.04
CA GLN A 99 7.30 29.27 1.76
C GLN A 99 6.72 28.92 3.13
N MET A 100 5.82 27.93 3.21
CA MET A 100 5.22 27.50 4.47
C MET A 100 6.23 26.84 5.41
N LYS A 101 7.25 26.17 4.87
CA LYS A 101 8.34 25.58 5.66
C LYS A 101 9.20 26.64 6.35
N VAL A 102 9.44 27.78 5.69
CA VAL A 102 10.25 28.88 6.24
C VAL A 102 9.43 29.79 7.16
N HIS A 103 8.19 30.10 6.79
CA HIS A 103 7.40 31.15 7.44
C HIS A 103 6.23 30.63 8.27
N GLY A 104 5.97 29.32 8.27
CA GLY A 104 4.75 28.75 8.83
C GLY A 104 3.51 29.15 8.02
N TYR A 105 2.33 29.06 8.64
CA TYR A 105 1.10 29.59 8.07
C TYR A 105 1.03 31.11 8.33
N SER A 106 1.36 31.91 7.32
CA SER A 106 1.44 33.37 7.46
C SER A 106 0.15 34.00 7.98
N ASP A 107 0.27 34.99 8.86
CA ASP A 107 -0.84 35.82 9.32
C ASP A 107 -1.51 36.63 8.20
N GLU A 108 -0.77 36.84 7.11
CA GLU A 108 -1.24 37.53 5.90
C GLU A 108 -1.93 36.57 4.92
N ALA A 109 -1.78 35.26 5.10
CA ALA A 109 -2.48 34.27 4.28
C ALA A 109 -3.99 34.29 4.60
N LEU A 110 -4.83 34.16 3.56
CA LEU A 110 -6.26 33.99 3.74
C LEU A 110 -6.53 32.76 4.62
N PRO A 111 -7.42 32.80 5.60
CA PRO A 111 -7.89 31.58 6.28
C PRO A 111 -8.45 30.54 5.30
N ILE A 112 -8.44 29.27 5.69
CA ILE A 112 -9.06 28.18 4.93
C ILE A 112 -10.57 28.16 5.23
N PRO A 113 -11.44 28.33 4.24
CA PRO A 113 -12.88 28.30 4.48
C PRO A 113 -13.34 26.87 4.77
N VAL A 114 -14.12 26.73 5.84
CA VAL A 114 -14.73 25.47 6.29
C VAL A 114 -16.19 25.70 6.63
N ASP A 115 -16.99 24.64 6.57
CA ASP A 115 -18.35 24.65 7.11
C ASP A 115 -18.35 24.38 8.63
N PRO A 116 -19.52 24.36 9.31
CA PRO A 116 -19.60 24.06 10.73
C PRO A 116 -19.11 22.67 11.13
N ASP A 117 -19.04 21.72 10.18
CA ASP A 117 -18.58 20.34 10.39
C ASP A 117 -17.09 20.15 10.02
N MET A 118 -16.36 21.26 9.84
CA MET A 118 -14.93 21.28 9.47
C MET A 118 -14.63 20.69 8.09
N GLN A 119 -15.62 20.60 7.19
CA GLN A 119 -15.41 20.23 5.80
C GLN A 119 -14.71 21.38 5.07
N PRO A 120 -13.52 21.16 4.49
CA PRO A 120 -12.82 22.21 3.76
C PRO A 120 -13.53 22.55 2.44
N MET A 121 -13.81 23.84 2.23
CA MET A 121 -14.34 24.38 0.98
C MET A 121 -13.24 24.77 -0.01
N ASP A 122 -12.00 24.98 0.46
CA ASP A 122 -10.86 25.33 -0.39
C ASP A 122 -9.54 24.97 0.35
N GLY A 123 -8.39 25.33 -0.21
CA GLY A 123 -7.11 25.32 0.49
C GLY A 123 -6.37 23.99 0.48
N ALA A 124 -6.71 23.07 -0.43
CA ALA A 124 -6.12 21.71 -0.47
C ALA A 124 -4.59 21.68 -0.34
N HIS A 125 -3.90 22.52 -1.11
CA HIS A 125 -2.44 22.60 -1.07
C HIS A 125 -1.92 23.14 0.26
N ARG A 126 -2.60 24.13 0.85
CA ARG A 126 -2.24 24.70 2.16
C ARG A 126 -2.45 23.68 3.28
N ILE A 127 -3.54 22.91 3.23
CA ILE A 127 -3.82 21.82 4.18
C ILE A 127 -2.72 20.76 4.08
N ALA A 128 -2.41 20.30 2.86
CA ALA A 128 -1.38 19.28 2.64
C ALA A 128 0.02 19.73 3.11
N CYS A 129 0.42 20.96 2.77
CA CYS A 129 1.68 21.55 3.25
C CYS A 129 1.71 21.61 4.78
N ALA A 130 0.67 22.17 5.40
CA ALA A 130 0.62 22.34 6.84
C ALA A 130 0.63 20.99 7.59
N TYR A 131 -0.10 20.01 7.07
CA TYR A 131 -0.14 18.65 7.61
C TYR A 131 1.25 17.99 7.58
N VAL A 132 1.96 18.04 6.44
CA VAL A 132 3.29 17.44 6.32
C VAL A 132 4.34 18.18 7.15
N LEU A 133 4.22 19.49 7.28
CA LEU A 133 5.10 20.31 8.12
C LEU A 133 4.75 20.27 9.61
N ASN A 134 3.64 19.64 9.99
CA ASN A 134 3.11 19.63 11.35
C ASN A 134 2.97 21.04 11.95
N ILE A 135 2.36 21.94 11.17
CA ILE A 135 2.09 23.33 11.58
C ILE A 135 0.59 23.60 11.60
N PRO A 136 0.10 24.48 12.49
CA PRO A 136 -1.31 24.84 12.52
C PRO A 136 -1.69 25.70 11.31
N VAL A 137 -2.99 25.78 11.04
CA VAL A 137 -3.59 26.62 9.99
C VAL A 137 -4.69 27.49 10.56
N LYS A 138 -4.90 28.66 9.94
CA LYS A 138 -6.06 29.50 10.21
C LYS A 138 -7.23 29.02 9.36
N VAL A 139 -8.39 28.85 9.98
CA VAL A 139 -9.65 28.55 9.31
C VAL A 139 -10.65 29.67 9.50
N ILE A 140 -11.57 29.81 8.54
CA ILE A 140 -12.77 30.63 8.67
C ILE A 140 -13.99 29.72 8.56
N CYS A 141 -14.69 29.56 9.68
CA CYS A 141 -15.93 28.80 9.76
C CYS A 141 -17.09 29.66 9.25
N LEU A 142 -17.72 29.18 8.18
CA LEU A 142 -18.83 29.83 7.49
C LEU A 142 -20.13 29.12 7.85
N PRO A 143 -21.25 29.82 8.06
CA PRO A 143 -22.52 29.24 8.49
C PRO A 143 -23.30 28.64 7.29
N VAL A 144 -22.59 28.00 6.37
CA VAL A 144 -23.13 27.39 5.15
C VAL A 144 -22.46 26.04 4.94
N ALA A 145 -23.20 25.07 4.39
CA ALA A 145 -22.67 23.73 4.12
C ALA A 145 -21.71 23.75 2.91
N ALA A 146 -20.64 22.95 2.99
CA ALA A 146 -19.67 22.82 1.91
C ALA A 146 -20.15 21.88 0.79
N GLU A 147 -21.03 22.35 -0.09
CA GLU A 147 -21.67 21.53 -1.13
C GLU A 147 -20.86 21.38 -2.43
N TYR A 148 -20.02 22.34 -2.81
CA TYR A 148 -19.38 22.37 -4.13
C TYR A 148 -18.03 21.65 -4.18
N ASP A 149 -17.21 21.81 -3.14
CA ASP A 149 -15.83 21.32 -3.09
C ASP A 149 -15.75 19.95 -2.41
N ARG A 150 -16.53 19.01 -2.96
CA ARG A 150 -16.60 17.63 -2.49
C ARG A 150 -16.01 16.69 -3.54
N TYR A 151 -14.90 16.07 -3.16
CA TYR A 151 -14.15 15.08 -3.92
C TYR A 151 -14.06 13.75 -3.12
N PRO A 152 -15.19 13.07 -2.86
CA PRO A 152 -15.18 11.72 -2.28
C PRO A 152 -14.69 10.69 -3.29
N TYR A 153 -14.45 9.44 -2.87
CA TYR A 153 -13.89 8.41 -3.74
C TYR A 153 -14.73 8.16 -5.01
N GLN A 154 -16.06 8.25 -4.93
CA GLN A 154 -16.96 8.07 -6.07
C GLN A 154 -16.67 9.10 -7.15
N TRP A 155 -16.40 10.35 -6.77
CA TRP A 155 -16.07 11.43 -7.71
C TRP A 155 -14.80 11.13 -8.51
N PHE A 156 -13.79 10.53 -7.87
CA PHE A 156 -12.56 10.08 -8.55
C PHE A 156 -12.81 8.88 -9.47
N MET A 157 -13.61 7.90 -9.02
CA MET A 157 -13.97 6.73 -9.85
C MET A 157 -14.75 7.13 -11.10
N GLU A 158 -15.77 7.98 -10.95
CA GLU A 158 -16.61 8.48 -12.06
C GLU A 158 -15.82 9.26 -13.12
N ARG A 159 -14.64 9.77 -12.76
CA ARG A 159 -13.74 10.52 -13.66
C ARG A 159 -12.60 9.68 -14.22
N GLY A 160 -12.56 8.38 -13.94
CA GLY A 160 -11.57 7.47 -14.49
C GLY A 160 -10.18 7.68 -13.91
N THR A 161 -10.09 7.91 -12.60
CA THR A 161 -8.81 7.87 -11.88
C THR A 161 -8.24 6.45 -11.92
N ASP A 162 -6.93 6.31 -12.11
CA ASP A 162 -6.23 5.03 -11.94
C ASP A 162 -6.59 4.41 -10.56
N PRO A 163 -7.18 3.20 -10.51
CA PRO A 163 -7.54 2.56 -9.25
C PRO A 163 -6.35 2.38 -8.29
N ASP A 164 -5.14 2.13 -8.82
CA ASP A 164 -3.94 1.99 -8.01
C ASP A 164 -3.56 3.34 -7.35
N VAL A 165 -3.89 4.47 -7.97
CA VAL A 165 -3.72 5.81 -7.39
C VAL A 165 -4.78 6.09 -6.32
N LEU A 166 -6.06 5.79 -6.60
CA LEU A 166 -7.14 5.99 -5.63
C LEU A 166 -6.93 5.15 -4.36
N ASP A 167 -6.54 3.88 -4.53
CA ASP A 167 -6.21 2.98 -3.41
C ASP A 167 -5.12 3.57 -2.51
N GLN A 168 -4.12 4.20 -3.09
CA GLN A 168 -2.99 4.76 -2.36
C GLN A 168 -3.35 6.08 -1.68
N MET A 169 -4.22 6.88 -2.28
CA MET A 169 -4.85 8.03 -1.62
C MET A 169 -5.67 7.60 -0.40
N VAL A 170 -6.43 6.51 -0.50
CA VAL A 170 -7.22 5.96 0.61
C VAL A 170 -6.33 5.35 1.69
N LEU A 171 -5.27 4.63 1.31
CA LEU A 171 -4.30 4.12 2.27
C LEU A 171 -3.62 5.26 3.05
N GLU A 172 -3.25 6.34 2.36
CA GLU A 172 -2.70 7.54 3.01
C GLU A 172 -3.74 8.20 3.93
N TYR A 173 -5.01 8.25 3.51
CA TYR A 173 -6.09 8.76 4.35
C TYR A 173 -6.19 8.02 5.68
N ILE A 174 -6.19 6.69 5.61
CA ILE A 174 -6.29 5.81 6.79
C ILE A 174 -5.07 5.96 7.69
N ARG A 175 -3.87 6.18 7.13
CA ARG A 175 -2.67 6.48 7.93
C ARG A 175 -2.69 7.88 8.54
N ALA A 176 -3.31 8.84 7.85
CA ALA A 176 -3.32 10.23 8.26
C ALA A 176 -4.38 10.56 9.31
N LYS A 177 -5.44 9.76 9.37
CA LYS A 177 -6.58 9.96 10.26
C LYS A 177 -6.76 8.77 11.20
N ASP A 178 -6.69 9.06 12.49
CA ASP A 178 -7.07 8.09 13.53
C ASP A 178 -8.57 7.79 13.45
N HIS A 179 -8.97 6.63 13.99
CA HIS A 179 -10.36 6.19 14.03
C HIS A 179 -10.94 5.88 12.64
N CYS A 180 -10.26 4.99 11.93
CA CYS A 180 -10.81 4.32 10.74
C CYS A 180 -11.04 2.83 11.03
N ALA A 181 -12.07 2.24 10.42
CA ALA A 181 -12.28 0.79 10.43
C ALA A 181 -12.40 0.22 9.02
N CYS A 182 -12.03 -1.06 8.86
CA CYS A 182 -12.24 -1.83 7.64
C CYS A 182 -13.26 -2.93 7.89
N VAL A 183 -14.34 -2.94 7.11
CA VAL A 183 -15.41 -3.94 7.15
C VAL A 183 -15.35 -4.77 5.88
N ASN A 184 -15.01 -6.05 6.03
CA ASN A 184 -15.05 -7.03 4.96
C ASN A 184 -16.33 -7.84 5.00
N ILE A 185 -17.06 -7.86 3.89
CA ILE A 185 -18.13 -8.82 3.64
C ILE A 185 -17.53 -9.99 2.85
N TRP A 186 -17.67 -11.20 3.41
CA TRP A 186 -17.09 -12.41 2.84
C TRP A 186 -17.94 -12.97 1.69
N PRO A 187 -17.36 -13.78 0.78
CA PRO A 187 -18.11 -14.39 -0.33
C PRO A 187 -19.28 -15.30 0.07
N SER A 188 -19.29 -15.78 1.32
CA SER A 188 -20.43 -16.49 1.93
C SER A 188 -21.66 -15.61 2.13
N ALA A 189 -21.48 -14.31 2.40
CA ALA A 189 -22.54 -13.33 2.63
C ALA A 189 -22.99 -12.70 1.31
N LYS A 190 -23.68 -13.49 0.50
CA LYS A 190 -24.22 -13.05 -0.79
C LYS A 190 -25.55 -12.32 -0.64
N GLY A 191 -25.74 -11.31 -1.48
CA GLY A 191 -26.94 -10.48 -1.50
C GLY A 191 -26.87 -9.35 -0.46
N HIS A 192 -27.95 -8.58 -0.37
CA HIS A 192 -28.10 -7.46 0.56
C HIS A 192 -27.10 -6.32 0.43
N ASP A 193 -26.49 -6.14 -0.74
CA ASP A 193 -25.46 -5.13 -0.96
C ASP A 193 -25.95 -3.71 -0.67
N GLU A 194 -27.18 -3.41 -1.08
CA GLU A 194 -27.83 -2.12 -0.85
C GLU A 194 -28.14 -1.92 0.64
N GLU A 195 -28.61 -2.96 1.33
CA GLU A 195 -28.88 -2.89 2.77
C GLU A 195 -27.60 -2.76 3.60
N VAL A 196 -26.52 -3.46 3.25
CA VAL A 196 -25.21 -3.31 3.89
C VAL A 196 -24.73 -1.87 3.74
N GLU A 197 -24.76 -1.34 2.52
CA GLU A 197 -24.30 0.01 2.25
C GLU A 197 -25.17 1.04 2.98
N ARG A 198 -26.49 0.86 3.02
CA ARG A 198 -27.41 1.71 3.79
C ARG A 198 -27.09 1.68 5.28
N ILE A 199 -26.96 0.50 5.89
CA ILE A 199 -26.63 0.36 7.32
C ILE A 199 -25.31 1.06 7.64
N LEU A 200 -24.28 0.87 6.79
CA LEU A 200 -22.99 1.53 6.99
C LEU A 200 -23.08 3.05 6.84
N GLN A 201 -23.88 3.58 5.89
CA GLN A 201 -24.06 5.02 5.69
C GLN A 201 -24.89 5.69 6.79
N GLU A 202 -25.82 4.96 7.41
CA GLU A 202 -26.63 5.44 8.54
C GLU A 202 -25.78 5.71 9.79
N HIS A 203 -24.69 4.95 9.96
CA HIS A 203 -23.82 5.02 11.13
C HIS A 203 -22.47 5.71 10.87
N PHE A 204 -21.92 5.60 9.66
CA PHE A 204 -20.54 5.94 9.39
C PHE A 204 -20.33 6.75 8.11
N GLY A 205 -19.24 7.50 8.10
CA GLY A 205 -18.71 8.09 6.88
C GLY A 205 -17.95 7.07 6.05
N ILE A 206 -18.54 6.58 4.95
CA ILE A 206 -17.82 5.69 4.03
C ILE A 206 -16.71 6.45 3.31
N ILE A 207 -15.46 6.04 3.55
CA ILE A 207 -14.26 6.57 2.91
C ILE A 207 -14.08 5.95 1.52
N TYR A 208 -14.26 4.63 1.44
CA TYR A 208 -14.03 3.87 0.21
C TYR A 208 -14.72 2.51 0.23
N LYS A 209 -15.20 2.07 -0.93
CA LYS A 209 -15.73 0.72 -1.17
C LYS A 209 -14.93 0.06 -2.29
N LYS A 210 -14.43 -1.15 -2.05
CA LYS A 210 -13.63 -1.90 -3.02
C LYS A 210 -14.01 -3.37 -3.06
N GLU A 211 -14.02 -3.94 -4.24
CA GLU A 211 -14.06 -5.39 -4.43
C GLU A 211 -12.66 -5.94 -4.68
N VAL A 212 -12.26 -6.97 -3.92
CA VAL A 212 -10.92 -7.56 -3.99
C VAL A 212 -11.02 -9.04 -4.33
N SER A 213 -10.48 -9.40 -5.50
CA SER A 213 -10.45 -10.80 -5.97
C SER A 213 -9.31 -11.59 -5.33
N LEU A 214 -9.68 -12.56 -4.50
CA LEU A 214 -8.77 -13.51 -3.87
C LEU A 214 -9.13 -14.93 -4.32
N ASN A 215 -8.16 -15.65 -4.90
CA ASN A 215 -8.29 -17.08 -5.12
C ASN A 215 -8.12 -17.83 -3.79
N GLU A 216 -8.23 -19.15 -3.79
CA GLU A 216 -8.03 -19.99 -2.58
C GLU A 216 -6.76 -19.64 -1.82
N ASN A 217 -5.65 -19.48 -2.55
CA ASN A 217 -4.37 -19.15 -1.97
C ASN A 217 -4.34 -17.72 -1.41
N GLY A 218 -4.88 -16.75 -2.14
CA GLY A 218 -5.00 -15.37 -1.70
C GLY A 218 -5.84 -15.23 -0.44
N ALA A 219 -6.99 -15.89 -0.39
CA ALA A 219 -7.88 -15.89 0.76
C ALA A 219 -7.23 -16.56 1.97
N PHE A 220 -6.52 -17.68 1.77
CA PHE A 220 -5.75 -18.33 2.81
C PHE A 220 -4.69 -17.40 3.42
N HIS A 221 -3.81 -16.80 2.61
CA HIS A 221 -2.74 -15.92 3.10
C HIS A 221 -3.28 -14.60 3.66
N TYR A 222 -4.41 -14.12 3.15
CA TYR A 222 -5.08 -12.97 3.72
C TYR A 222 -5.60 -13.26 5.13
N LEU A 223 -6.34 -14.36 5.31
CA LEU A 223 -6.85 -14.80 6.61
C LEU A 223 -5.73 -15.09 7.62
N ALA A 224 -4.64 -15.74 7.17
CA ALA A 224 -3.48 -16.01 8.02
C ALA A 224 -2.85 -14.74 8.62
N GLN A 225 -2.88 -13.62 7.87
CA GLN A 225 -2.30 -12.36 8.31
C GLN A 225 -3.26 -11.56 9.21
N ILE A 226 -4.53 -11.43 8.83
CA ILE A 226 -5.48 -10.62 9.62
C ILE A 226 -5.90 -11.30 10.93
N TYR A 227 -5.76 -12.63 11.03
CA TYR A 227 -6.02 -13.38 12.25
C TYR A 227 -4.74 -13.81 12.98
N GLN A 228 -3.56 -13.28 12.63
CA GLN A 228 -2.26 -13.73 13.17
C GLN A 228 -2.15 -13.71 14.70
N GLU A 229 -2.91 -12.85 15.38
CA GLU A 229 -2.93 -12.76 16.84
C GLU A 229 -3.69 -13.91 17.50
N TYR A 230 -4.57 -14.58 16.75
CA TYR A 230 -5.33 -15.71 17.24
C TYR A 230 -4.49 -16.98 17.15
N SER A 231 -4.37 -17.68 18.29
CA SER A 231 -3.61 -18.93 18.36
C SER A 231 -4.00 -19.92 17.27
N TRP A 232 -5.28 -20.11 16.96
CA TRP A 232 -5.71 -21.05 15.92
C TRP A 232 -5.26 -20.71 14.49
N ALA A 233 -4.87 -19.46 14.22
CA ALA A 233 -4.43 -19.00 12.90
C ALA A 233 -2.90 -18.96 12.77
N GLN A 234 -2.17 -19.20 13.86
CA GLN A 234 -0.71 -19.22 13.87
C GLN A 234 -0.16 -20.53 13.31
N ASP A 235 1.08 -20.48 12.82
CA ASP A 235 1.84 -21.66 12.40
C ASP A 235 2.38 -22.38 13.65
N HIS A 236 1.81 -23.55 13.95
CA HIS A 236 2.23 -24.39 15.08
C HIS A 236 3.15 -25.48 14.57
N ASP A 237 4.42 -25.43 14.97
CA ASP A 237 5.42 -26.44 14.64
C ASP A 237 5.59 -26.71 13.12
N GLY A 238 5.35 -25.70 12.27
CA GLY A 238 5.51 -25.82 10.83
C GLY A 238 4.33 -26.50 10.13
N ASP A 239 3.15 -26.48 10.73
CA ASP A 239 1.89 -26.94 10.12
C ASP A 239 1.43 -26.06 8.95
N GLY A 240 2.07 -24.90 8.77
CA GLY A 240 1.81 -23.98 7.69
C GLY A 240 0.47 -23.28 7.81
N PHE A 241 0.06 -22.90 9.03
CA PHE A 241 -1.20 -22.22 9.36
C PHE A 241 -2.44 -23.07 9.07
N SER A 242 -2.38 -24.38 9.34
CA SER A 242 -3.45 -25.31 8.96
C SER A 242 -4.81 -24.96 9.59
N GLY A 243 -4.82 -24.31 10.76
CA GLY A 243 -6.03 -23.86 11.43
C GLY A 243 -6.80 -22.76 10.67
N VAL A 244 -6.16 -22.03 9.74
CA VAL A 244 -6.80 -21.02 8.89
C VAL A 244 -7.91 -21.62 8.02
N TYR A 245 -7.79 -22.89 7.62
CA TYR A 245 -8.83 -23.58 6.85
C TYR A 245 -10.19 -23.62 7.55
N ARG A 246 -10.22 -23.60 8.89
CA ARG A 246 -11.47 -23.55 9.66
C ARG A 246 -12.26 -22.26 9.42
N LYS A 247 -11.56 -21.17 9.07
CA LYS A 247 -12.17 -19.90 8.71
C LYS A 247 -12.38 -19.76 7.21
N LEU A 248 -11.41 -20.22 6.41
CA LEU A 248 -11.46 -20.15 4.95
C LEU A 248 -12.69 -20.83 4.38
N VAL A 249 -12.91 -22.11 4.69
CA VAL A 249 -13.99 -22.92 4.09
C VAL A 249 -15.37 -22.29 4.28
N PRO A 250 -15.80 -21.90 5.49
CA PRO A 250 -17.13 -21.30 5.67
C PRO A 250 -17.24 -19.85 5.17
N CYS A 251 -16.15 -19.08 5.10
CA CYS A 251 -16.19 -17.69 4.61
C CYS A 251 -16.08 -17.60 3.07
N PHE A 252 -15.44 -18.58 2.43
CA PHE A 252 -15.18 -18.63 0.99
C PHE A 252 -15.78 -19.91 0.37
N PRO A 253 -17.11 -20.12 0.44
CA PRO A 253 -17.76 -21.22 -0.28
C PRO A 253 -17.64 -21.04 -1.80
N THR A 254 -17.47 -19.79 -2.24
CA THR A 254 -17.00 -19.39 -3.56
C THR A 254 -15.80 -18.45 -3.40
N PHE A 255 -15.08 -18.22 -4.49
CA PHE A 255 -14.01 -17.22 -4.57
C PHE A 255 -14.47 -15.96 -5.32
N ASP A 256 -15.73 -15.57 -5.09
CA ASP A 256 -16.20 -14.26 -5.52
C ASP A 256 -15.42 -13.17 -4.75
N PRO A 257 -15.36 -11.92 -5.25
CA PRO A 257 -14.59 -10.86 -4.60
C PRO A 257 -15.05 -10.59 -3.16
N VAL A 258 -14.09 -10.33 -2.28
CA VAL A 258 -14.35 -9.76 -0.95
C VAL A 258 -14.76 -8.29 -1.12
N LYS A 259 -15.84 -7.87 -0.47
CA LYS A 259 -16.23 -6.45 -0.47
C LYS A 259 -15.67 -5.79 0.78
N ALA A 260 -14.75 -4.86 0.59
CA ALA A 260 -14.12 -4.10 1.66
C ALA A 260 -14.69 -2.67 1.70
N TYR A 261 -15.18 -2.28 2.87
CA TYR A 261 -15.63 -0.93 3.18
C TYR A 261 -14.68 -0.31 4.18
N PHE A 262 -14.10 0.84 3.84
CA PHE A 262 -13.31 1.65 4.76
C PHE A 262 -14.18 2.80 5.26
N ILE A 263 -14.28 2.94 6.58
CA ILE A 263 -15.21 3.85 7.24
C ILE A 263 -14.49 4.71 8.28
N GLU A 264 -14.94 5.96 8.43
CA GLU A 264 -14.62 6.79 9.59
C GLU A 264 -15.47 6.35 10.77
N VAL A 265 -14.85 6.22 11.94
CA VAL A 265 -15.52 5.82 13.17
C VAL A 265 -15.28 6.87 14.23
N SER A 266 -16.26 7.11 15.09
CA SER A 266 -16.06 7.92 16.30
C SER A 266 -15.58 7.04 17.46
N ASP A 267 -16.13 5.83 17.53
CA ASP A 267 -15.85 4.80 18.53
C ASP A 267 -15.94 3.39 17.90
N TYR A 268 -14.99 2.52 18.23
CA TYR A 268 -15.01 1.11 17.81
C TYR A 268 -16.14 0.30 18.46
N ALA A 269 -16.73 0.79 19.56
CA ALA A 269 -17.92 0.17 20.15
C ALA A 269 -19.13 0.21 19.19
N GLU A 270 -19.29 1.29 18.41
CA GLU A 270 -20.34 1.41 17.40
C GLU A 270 -20.11 0.42 16.25
N VAL A 271 -18.86 0.23 15.83
CA VAL A 271 -18.49 -0.78 14.82
C VAL A 271 -18.91 -2.17 15.29
N THR A 272 -18.73 -2.48 16.58
CA THR A 272 -19.15 -3.76 17.16
C THR A 272 -20.67 -3.93 17.12
N ALA A 273 -21.44 -2.88 17.42
CA ALA A 273 -22.91 -2.93 17.35
C ALA A 273 -23.41 -3.15 15.90
N VAL A 274 -22.87 -2.38 14.95
CA VAL A 274 -23.22 -2.52 13.52
C VAL A 274 -22.77 -3.88 12.97
N LYS A 275 -21.63 -4.41 13.42
CA LYS A 275 -21.15 -5.76 13.09
C LYS A 275 -22.16 -6.83 13.48
N GLU A 276 -22.82 -6.74 14.64
CA GLU A 276 -23.89 -7.69 14.99
C GLU A 276 -25.14 -7.49 14.13
N GLN A 277 -25.56 -6.25 13.85
CA GLN A 277 -26.70 -5.98 12.96
C GLN A 277 -26.49 -6.55 11.56
N LEU A 278 -25.28 -6.41 11.00
CA LEU A 278 -24.90 -7.00 9.71
C LEU A 278 -24.86 -8.53 9.77
N ARG A 279 -24.44 -9.12 10.89
CA ARG A 279 -24.48 -10.59 11.06
C ARG A 279 -25.89 -11.13 11.11
N ASP A 280 -26.79 -10.44 11.80
CA ASP A 280 -28.21 -10.79 11.87
C ASP A 280 -28.87 -10.71 10.50
N LEU A 281 -28.51 -9.70 9.69
CA LEU A 281 -28.98 -9.57 8.29
C LEU A 281 -28.66 -10.81 7.45
N PHE A 282 -27.47 -11.39 7.62
CA PHE A 282 -27.04 -12.55 6.84
C PHE A 282 -27.38 -13.91 7.48
N GLY A 283 -27.55 -13.98 8.80
CA GLY A 283 -27.81 -15.22 9.53
C GLY A 283 -26.66 -16.24 9.50
N LEU A 284 -25.42 -15.80 9.23
CA LEU A 284 -24.22 -16.65 9.13
C LEU A 284 -23.22 -16.43 10.28
N GLU A 285 -23.65 -15.75 11.34
CA GLU A 285 -22.83 -15.39 12.50
C GLU A 285 -21.46 -14.80 12.07
N LYS A 286 -20.35 -15.28 12.64
CA LYS A 286 -19.00 -14.79 12.35
C LYS A 286 -18.54 -15.08 10.92
N HIS A 287 -19.24 -15.89 10.15
CA HIS A 287 -18.82 -16.29 8.80
C HIS A 287 -19.32 -15.38 7.69
N SER A 288 -20.19 -14.40 7.97
CA SER A 288 -20.64 -13.42 6.97
C SER A 288 -19.62 -12.30 6.72
N MET A 289 -18.94 -11.84 7.77
CA MET A 289 -18.11 -10.64 7.70
C MET A 289 -16.99 -10.61 8.74
N HIS A 290 -16.09 -9.65 8.61
CA HIS A 290 -15.12 -9.24 9.61
C HIS A 290 -14.99 -7.72 9.62
N ALA A 291 -14.79 -7.14 10.79
CA ALA A 291 -14.49 -5.73 10.95
C ALA A 291 -13.31 -5.60 11.90
N THR A 292 -12.43 -4.66 11.62
CA THR A 292 -11.28 -4.34 12.48
C THR A 292 -11.73 -3.76 13.81
N ASP A 293 -11.00 -4.11 14.85
CA ASP A 293 -11.32 -3.70 16.22
C ASP A 293 -10.40 -2.53 16.69
N ASN A 294 -9.38 -2.16 15.91
CA ASN A 294 -8.49 -1.02 16.17
C ASN A 294 -7.77 -0.49 14.91
N GLN A 295 -7.07 0.65 15.06
CA GLN A 295 -6.40 1.35 13.96
C GLN A 295 -5.25 0.53 13.34
N GLN A 296 -4.52 -0.25 14.13
CA GLN A 296 -3.39 -1.04 13.66
C GLN A 296 -3.86 -2.16 12.73
N GLU A 297 -4.95 -2.83 13.10
CA GLU A 297 -5.64 -3.79 12.23
C GLU A 297 -6.18 -3.13 10.96
N THR A 298 -6.77 -1.93 11.08
CA THR A 298 -7.27 -1.17 9.92
C THR A 298 -6.14 -0.87 8.93
N VAL A 299 -4.99 -0.39 9.41
CA VAL A 299 -3.82 -0.13 8.56
C VAL A 299 -3.32 -1.42 7.93
N LEU A 300 -3.18 -2.51 8.70
CA LEU A 300 -2.75 -3.82 8.18
C LEU A 300 -3.68 -4.29 7.05
N MET A 301 -4.99 -4.31 7.28
CA MET A 301 -5.96 -4.73 6.26
C MET A 301 -5.92 -3.83 5.03
N SER A 302 -5.74 -2.52 5.22
CA SER A 302 -5.61 -1.56 4.13
C SER A 302 -4.38 -1.85 3.29
N GLU A 303 -3.22 -2.11 3.90
CA GLU A 303 -1.99 -2.45 3.16
C GLU A 303 -2.11 -3.75 2.36
N LEU A 304 -2.87 -4.72 2.88
CA LEU A 304 -3.12 -6.00 2.20
C LEU A 304 -4.09 -5.86 1.02
N LEU A 305 -5.12 -5.01 1.13
CA LEU A 305 -6.21 -4.91 0.15
C LEU A 305 -6.06 -3.75 -0.85
N LEU A 306 -5.37 -2.67 -0.47
CA LEU A 306 -5.15 -1.45 -1.28
C LEU A 306 -3.79 -1.45 -1.98
N SER A 307 -3.04 -2.55 -1.93
CA SER A 307 -1.85 -2.75 -2.74
C SER A 307 -2.05 -3.87 -3.74
N ARG A 308 -2.06 -3.51 -5.03
CA ARG A 308 -2.11 -4.48 -6.12
C ARG A 308 -0.98 -5.49 -6.07
N GLN A 309 0.23 -5.06 -5.70
CA GLN A 309 1.39 -5.94 -5.58
C GLN A 309 1.18 -6.97 -4.47
N THR A 310 0.63 -6.54 -3.32
CA THR A 310 0.31 -7.42 -2.21
C THR A 310 -0.81 -8.41 -2.54
N VAL A 311 -1.91 -7.96 -3.14
CA VAL A 311 -3.01 -8.85 -3.58
C VAL A 311 -2.51 -9.87 -4.61
N SER A 312 -1.73 -9.42 -5.60
CA SER A 312 -1.13 -10.29 -6.61
C SER A 312 -0.18 -11.33 -6.00
N PHE A 313 0.65 -10.91 -5.05
CA PHE A 313 1.53 -11.79 -4.30
C PHE A 313 0.74 -12.85 -3.50
N MET A 314 -0.26 -12.44 -2.71
CA MET A 314 -1.06 -13.38 -1.91
C MET A 314 -1.71 -14.47 -2.78
N ASN A 315 -2.23 -14.10 -3.95
CA ASN A 315 -2.82 -15.03 -4.92
C ASN A 315 -1.81 -16.03 -5.54
N GLN A 316 -0.50 -15.82 -5.36
CA GLN A 316 0.58 -16.60 -5.97
C GLN A 316 1.55 -17.22 -4.94
N CYS A 317 1.47 -16.80 -3.68
CA CYS A 317 2.36 -17.18 -2.59
C CYS A 317 2.37 -18.69 -2.32
N GLN A 318 3.53 -19.26 -2.04
CA GLN A 318 3.72 -20.65 -1.59
C GLN A 318 4.68 -20.67 -0.38
N SER A 319 4.49 -19.73 0.55
CA SER A 319 5.38 -19.50 1.69
C SER A 319 5.63 -20.75 2.55
N THR A 320 4.65 -21.64 2.64
CA THR A 320 4.71 -22.91 3.41
C THR A 320 5.56 -23.99 2.75
N ARG A 321 6.00 -23.80 1.50
CA ARG A 321 6.75 -24.81 0.76
C ARG A 321 8.15 -25.07 1.30
N PHE A 322 8.78 -24.05 1.89
CA PHE A 322 10.12 -24.14 2.46
C PHE A 322 10.06 -23.76 3.94
N PRO A 323 10.25 -24.70 4.87
CA PRO A 323 10.18 -24.41 6.31
C PRO A 323 11.14 -23.30 6.76
N ASN A 324 12.29 -23.19 6.10
CA ASN A 324 13.29 -22.16 6.40
C ASN A 324 12.76 -20.72 6.17
N THR A 325 11.75 -20.53 5.33
CA THR A 325 11.15 -19.22 5.04
C THR A 325 10.65 -18.56 6.33
N PHE A 326 9.90 -19.27 7.19
CA PHE A 326 9.36 -18.67 8.41
C PHE A 326 10.42 -18.38 9.47
N ARG A 327 11.49 -19.19 9.54
CA ARG A 327 12.66 -18.86 10.37
C ARG A 327 13.24 -17.51 9.96
N LEU A 328 13.49 -17.32 8.66
CA LEU A 328 14.03 -16.06 8.12
C LEU A 328 13.06 -14.89 8.34
N LEU A 329 11.74 -15.12 8.23
CA LEU A 329 10.75 -14.09 8.56
C LEU A 329 10.85 -13.66 10.03
N LYS A 330 10.98 -14.60 10.97
CA LYS A 330 11.19 -14.27 12.40
C LYS A 330 12.51 -13.53 12.64
N GLU A 331 13.59 -13.91 11.95
CA GLU A 331 14.88 -13.20 12.06
C GLU A 331 14.79 -11.74 11.61
N SER A 332 13.93 -11.45 10.64
CA SER A 332 13.68 -10.09 10.17
C SER A 332 12.77 -9.25 11.06
N ASP A 333 12.24 -9.76 12.18
CA ASP A 333 11.39 -8.99 13.11
C ASP A 333 12.13 -7.81 13.76
N SER A 334 13.46 -7.85 13.77
CA SER A 334 14.32 -6.75 14.26
C SER A 334 14.51 -5.61 13.26
N PHE A 335 14.01 -5.74 12.03
CA PHE A 335 14.25 -4.76 10.97
C PHE A 335 13.20 -3.64 11.03
N ASP A 336 13.63 -2.41 10.81
CA ASP A 336 12.72 -1.28 10.60
C ASP A 336 12.26 -1.23 9.14
N PHE A 337 11.04 -1.71 8.87
CA PHE A 337 10.45 -1.73 7.52
C PHE A 337 9.97 -0.36 7.02
N SER A 338 10.03 0.68 7.86
CA SER A 338 9.93 2.07 7.38
C SER A 338 11.20 2.50 6.63
N ARG A 339 12.33 1.83 6.90
CA ARG A 339 13.66 2.12 6.34
C ARG A 339 14.25 1.00 5.50
N THR A 340 13.68 -0.20 5.54
CA THR A 340 14.24 -1.40 4.89
C THR A 340 13.22 -2.16 4.06
N VAL A 341 13.72 -2.96 3.12
CA VAL A 341 12.94 -3.88 2.28
C VAL A 341 13.74 -5.16 2.02
N LEU A 342 13.10 -6.32 2.17
CA LEU A 342 13.72 -7.62 1.89
C LEU A 342 13.73 -7.91 0.40
N THR A 343 14.75 -8.64 -0.08
CA THR A 343 14.93 -8.92 -1.51
C THR A 343 15.60 -10.27 -1.76
N GLY A 344 16.01 -10.54 -3.00
CA GLY A 344 16.87 -11.68 -3.33
C GLY A 344 16.19 -13.02 -3.17
N SER A 345 16.82 -13.95 -2.46
CA SER A 345 16.36 -15.35 -2.41
C SER A 345 15.07 -15.54 -1.61
N ILE A 346 14.83 -14.74 -0.56
CA ILE A 346 13.63 -14.88 0.29
C ILE A 346 12.35 -14.62 -0.51
N VAL A 347 12.39 -13.71 -1.48
CA VAL A 347 11.28 -13.48 -2.41
C VAL A 347 11.00 -14.75 -3.21
N LEU A 348 12.02 -15.39 -3.79
CA LEU A 348 11.83 -16.66 -4.51
C LEU A 348 11.31 -17.80 -3.62
N ALA A 349 11.66 -17.79 -2.33
CA ALA A 349 11.19 -18.77 -1.37
C ALA A 349 9.70 -18.56 -1.04
N LEU A 350 9.26 -17.31 -0.89
CA LEU A 350 7.84 -16.96 -0.71
C LEU A 350 6.98 -17.37 -1.91
N TYR A 351 7.51 -17.33 -3.13
CA TYR A 351 6.84 -17.86 -4.32
C TYR A 351 7.03 -19.38 -4.52
N GLY A 352 7.68 -20.09 -3.59
CA GLY A 352 7.90 -21.53 -3.66
C GLY A 352 8.87 -21.98 -4.77
N MET A 353 9.66 -21.07 -5.33
CA MET A 353 10.56 -21.38 -6.44
C MET A 353 11.87 -22.01 -5.97
N ARG A 354 12.50 -21.40 -4.96
CA ARG A 354 13.80 -21.81 -4.42
C ARG A 354 13.90 -21.40 -2.95
N GLN A 355 14.40 -22.29 -2.10
CA GLN A 355 14.70 -22.00 -0.71
C GLN A 355 15.76 -20.89 -0.59
N ALA A 356 15.53 -19.96 0.33
CA ALA A 356 16.50 -18.99 0.79
C ALA A 356 17.28 -19.58 1.96
N GLU A 357 18.57 -19.27 2.06
CA GLU A 357 19.42 -19.69 3.19
C GLU A 357 19.66 -18.53 4.16
N ASP A 358 19.63 -17.31 3.63
CA ASP A 358 19.93 -16.03 4.25
C ASP A 358 18.88 -14.96 3.90
N LEU A 359 18.94 -13.84 4.62
CA LEU A 359 18.16 -12.64 4.34
C LEU A 359 19.01 -11.64 3.56
N ASP A 360 18.53 -11.31 2.37
CA ASP A 360 19.04 -10.19 1.58
C ASP A 360 18.11 -8.99 1.81
N PHE A 361 18.66 -7.80 2.06
CA PHE A 361 17.83 -6.59 2.28
C PHE A 361 18.48 -5.33 1.69
N ILE A 362 17.65 -4.35 1.36
CA ILE A 362 18.06 -2.99 0.99
C ILE A 362 17.61 -2.07 2.12
N SER A 363 18.42 -1.06 2.42
CA SER A 363 18.15 -0.11 3.51
C SER A 363 18.38 1.32 3.03
N MET A 364 17.52 2.26 3.41
CA MET A 364 17.77 3.69 3.21
C MET A 364 18.97 4.18 4.02
N ASP A 365 19.25 3.52 5.15
CA ASP A 365 20.45 3.74 5.94
C ASP A 365 21.58 2.81 5.47
N ASP A 366 22.83 3.26 5.56
CA ASP A 366 24.01 2.46 5.22
C ASP A 366 24.31 1.44 6.33
N LEU A 367 23.48 0.39 6.40
CA LEU A 367 23.57 -0.67 7.41
C LEU A 367 24.51 -1.80 6.97
N PRO A 368 25.32 -2.35 7.90
CA PRO A 368 26.13 -3.53 7.63
C PRO A 368 25.30 -4.71 7.13
N GLY A 369 25.77 -5.37 6.06
CA GLY A 369 25.07 -6.50 5.45
C GLY A 369 23.95 -6.10 4.48
N SER A 370 23.64 -4.81 4.33
CA SER A 370 22.71 -4.35 3.30
C SER A 370 23.26 -4.61 1.90
N HIS A 371 22.35 -4.79 0.95
CA HIS A 371 22.65 -5.00 -0.46
C HIS A 371 22.70 -3.68 -1.25
N ASN A 372 22.99 -2.58 -0.57
CA ASN A 372 23.02 -1.25 -1.19
C ASN A 372 24.06 -1.15 -2.32
N ASP A 373 25.22 -1.83 -2.20
CA ASP A 373 26.23 -1.94 -3.26
C ASP A 373 25.73 -2.60 -4.56
N LEU A 374 24.60 -3.30 -4.48
CA LEU A 374 23.98 -4.02 -5.59
C LEU A 374 22.85 -3.22 -6.27
N LEU A 375 22.50 -2.03 -5.77
CA LEU A 375 21.42 -1.17 -6.31
C LEU A 375 21.58 -0.87 -7.81
N LYS A 376 22.82 -0.75 -8.29
CA LYS A 376 23.12 -0.57 -9.73
C LYS A 376 22.50 -1.64 -10.63
N TYR A 377 22.31 -2.86 -10.13
CA TYR A 377 21.70 -3.95 -10.90
C TYR A 377 20.17 -3.92 -10.82
N TYR A 378 19.59 -3.32 -9.79
CA TYR A 378 18.16 -3.06 -9.70
C TYR A 378 17.74 -1.89 -10.59
N GLY A 379 18.60 -0.88 -10.75
CA GLY A 379 18.28 0.33 -11.50
C GLY A 379 17.35 1.28 -10.75
N MET A 380 17.45 1.31 -9.42
CA MET A 380 16.69 2.19 -8.52
C MET A 380 17.55 2.55 -7.30
N THR A 381 17.15 3.57 -6.55
CA THR A 381 17.78 3.93 -5.27
C THR A 381 17.24 3.09 -4.11
N ALA A 382 17.92 3.11 -2.96
CA ALA A 382 17.40 2.48 -1.74
C ALA A 382 16.06 3.10 -1.29
N SER A 383 15.92 4.42 -1.44
CA SER A 383 14.71 5.14 -1.07
C SER A 383 13.52 4.75 -1.95
N GLU A 384 13.75 4.59 -3.27
CA GLU A 384 12.72 4.10 -4.19
C GLU A 384 12.32 2.66 -3.83
N ALA A 385 13.29 1.79 -3.56
CA ALA A 385 13.03 0.40 -3.18
C ALA A 385 12.13 0.25 -1.95
N VAL A 386 12.24 1.16 -0.97
CA VAL A 386 11.50 1.10 0.30
C VAL A 386 10.20 1.90 0.27
N ASN A 387 10.14 3.01 -0.48
CA ASN A 387 9.04 3.97 -0.41
C ASN A 387 8.12 3.97 -1.64
N ASP A 388 8.54 3.43 -2.80
CA ASP A 388 7.69 3.30 -3.98
C ASP A 388 6.80 2.03 -3.86
N PRO A 389 5.47 2.16 -3.65
CA PRO A 389 4.55 1.04 -3.47
C PRO A 389 4.45 0.11 -4.69
N GLU A 390 4.93 0.52 -5.87
CA GLU A 390 4.97 -0.35 -7.05
C GLU A 390 6.16 -1.32 -7.02
N LYS A 391 7.17 -1.06 -6.17
CA LYS A 391 8.41 -1.85 -6.08
C LYS A 391 8.37 -2.95 -5.05
N TYR A 392 7.43 -2.91 -4.10
CA TYR A 392 7.31 -3.91 -3.05
C TYR A 392 5.89 -4.43 -2.85
N PHE A 393 5.78 -5.56 -2.17
CA PHE A 393 4.56 -6.05 -1.56
C PHE A 393 4.77 -6.21 -0.05
N VAL A 394 3.68 -6.27 0.71
CA VAL A 394 3.71 -6.47 2.16
C VAL A 394 3.29 -7.90 2.50
N TYR A 395 3.99 -8.52 3.44
CA TYR A 395 3.62 -9.82 3.99
C TYR A 395 4.00 -9.90 5.48
N PHE A 396 3.03 -10.18 6.35
CA PHE A 396 3.17 -10.14 7.81
C PHE A 396 3.81 -8.84 8.33
N GLY A 397 3.37 -7.69 7.79
CA GLY A 397 3.88 -6.36 8.14
C GLY A 397 5.28 -6.02 7.60
N LYS A 398 5.86 -6.91 6.78
CA LYS A 398 7.22 -6.77 6.24
C LYS A 398 7.19 -6.44 4.76
N LYS A 399 8.07 -5.55 4.30
CA LYS A 399 8.19 -5.18 2.89
C LYS A 399 9.15 -6.12 2.15
N PHE A 400 8.74 -6.56 0.96
CA PHE A 400 9.55 -7.37 0.06
C PHE A 400 9.54 -6.77 -1.34
N LEU A 401 10.68 -6.70 -2.00
CA LEU A 401 10.70 -6.32 -3.41
C LEU A 401 9.87 -7.30 -4.25
N THR A 402 9.16 -6.78 -5.24
CA THR A 402 8.35 -7.62 -6.11
C THR A 402 9.21 -8.60 -6.89
N LEU A 403 8.59 -9.71 -7.30
CA LEU A 403 9.23 -10.73 -8.12
C LEU A 403 9.84 -10.16 -9.41
N GLU A 404 9.21 -9.11 -9.97
CA GLU A 404 9.72 -8.38 -11.13
C GLU A 404 11.04 -7.64 -10.83
N GLN A 405 11.14 -6.97 -9.68
CA GLN A 405 12.38 -6.30 -9.29
C GLN A 405 13.52 -7.29 -9.06
N VAL A 406 13.24 -8.41 -8.38
CA VAL A 406 14.21 -9.49 -8.19
C VAL A 406 14.65 -10.09 -9.53
N ARG A 407 13.71 -10.24 -10.49
CA ARG A 407 14.01 -10.70 -11.84
C ARG A 407 14.94 -9.74 -12.58
N ASN A 408 14.64 -8.45 -12.57
CA ASN A 408 15.43 -7.42 -13.25
C ASN A 408 16.85 -7.37 -12.69
N PHE A 409 16.98 -7.38 -11.36
CA PHE A 409 18.26 -7.50 -10.67
C PHE A 409 19.08 -8.71 -11.14
N LYS A 410 18.49 -9.90 -11.11
CA LYS A 410 19.16 -11.15 -11.49
C LYS A 410 19.54 -11.19 -12.97
N LYS A 411 18.68 -10.65 -13.84
CA LYS A 411 18.96 -10.53 -15.27
C LYS A 411 20.15 -9.60 -15.53
N ASN A 412 20.24 -8.49 -14.81
CA ASN A 412 21.31 -7.50 -14.98
C ASN A 412 22.64 -7.99 -14.39
N ARG A 413 22.62 -8.64 -13.22
CA ARG A 413 23.82 -9.21 -12.59
C ARG A 413 24.34 -10.45 -13.32
N ASN A 414 23.44 -11.29 -13.84
CA ASN A 414 23.71 -12.42 -14.73
C ASN A 414 24.73 -13.47 -14.20
N GLU A 415 24.72 -13.75 -12.89
CA GLU A 415 25.50 -14.87 -12.34
C GLU A 415 24.95 -16.23 -12.81
N GLY A 416 25.75 -17.28 -12.66
CA GLY A 416 25.32 -18.65 -13.02
C GLY A 416 24.00 -19.07 -12.36
N LYS A 417 23.81 -18.75 -11.07
CA LYS A 417 22.56 -19.03 -10.34
C LYS A 417 21.39 -18.13 -10.77
N ASP A 418 21.69 -16.92 -11.24
CA ASP A 418 20.68 -15.93 -11.62
C ASP A 418 19.98 -16.33 -12.91
N ARG A 419 20.69 -16.91 -13.88
CA ARG A 419 20.09 -17.38 -15.15
C ARG A 419 18.98 -18.39 -14.92
N ASP A 420 19.23 -19.35 -14.04
CA ASP A 420 18.24 -20.35 -13.66
C ASP A 420 17.08 -19.72 -12.85
N ASP A 421 17.38 -18.81 -11.92
CA ASP A 421 16.35 -18.11 -11.13
C ASP A 421 15.44 -17.28 -12.06
N VAL A 422 16.01 -16.56 -13.04
CA VAL A 422 15.24 -15.84 -14.07
C VAL A 422 14.36 -16.78 -14.89
N GLN A 423 14.84 -17.98 -15.24
CA GLN A 423 14.02 -18.98 -15.93
C GLN A 423 12.82 -19.46 -15.08
N LEU A 424 13.01 -19.62 -13.77
CA LEU A 424 11.93 -19.98 -12.85
C LEU A 424 10.90 -18.86 -12.75
N ILE A 425 11.35 -17.62 -12.62
CA ILE A 425 10.48 -16.44 -12.58
C ILE A 425 9.71 -16.31 -13.89
N ASP A 426 10.38 -16.40 -15.04
CA ASP A 426 9.76 -16.31 -16.35
C ASP A 426 8.72 -17.41 -16.58
N ALA A 427 9.00 -18.62 -16.09
CA ALA A 427 8.04 -19.72 -16.17
C ALA A 427 6.80 -19.44 -15.32
N MET A 428 6.95 -18.90 -14.12
CA MET A 428 5.80 -18.54 -13.27
C MET A 428 4.98 -17.39 -13.84
N ILE A 429 5.63 -16.32 -14.31
CA ILE A 429 4.93 -15.17 -14.94
C ILE A 429 4.15 -15.62 -16.18
N LYS A 430 4.74 -16.49 -17.02
CA LYS A 430 4.05 -17.04 -18.21
C LYS A 430 2.90 -18.00 -17.88
N ASN A 431 2.95 -18.66 -16.73
CA ASN A 431 1.99 -19.68 -16.32
C ASN A 431 1.05 -19.21 -15.20
N ALA A 432 0.92 -17.89 -14.98
CA ALA A 432 -0.06 -17.34 -14.05
C ALA A 432 -1.46 -17.92 -14.37
N GLY A 433 -1.90 -18.90 -13.58
CA GLY A 433 -3.16 -19.63 -13.77
C GLY A 433 -3.08 -21.13 -14.11
N LYS A 434 -1.90 -21.78 -14.21
CA LYS A 434 -1.79 -23.26 -14.38
C LYS A 434 -0.65 -23.89 -13.56
N PRO A 435 -0.83 -25.11 -13.02
CA PRO A 435 0.22 -25.82 -12.28
C PRO A 435 1.37 -26.22 -13.23
N ASP A 436 2.52 -25.58 -13.08
CA ASP A 436 3.59 -25.67 -14.07
C ASP A 436 4.50 -26.91 -13.88
N LEU A 437 4.29 -27.92 -14.73
CA LEU A 437 5.17 -29.08 -14.88
C LEU A 437 6.63 -28.67 -15.16
N LYS A 438 6.86 -27.54 -15.86
CA LYS A 438 8.20 -27.08 -16.25
C LYS A 438 8.99 -26.54 -15.06
N VAL A 439 8.36 -25.77 -14.17
CA VAL A 439 8.94 -25.38 -12.87
C VAL A 439 9.31 -26.62 -12.06
N ARG A 440 8.41 -27.62 -11.97
CA ARG A 440 8.70 -28.89 -11.28
C ARG A 440 9.89 -29.64 -11.91
N LEU A 441 9.99 -29.66 -13.24
CA LEU A 441 11.09 -30.32 -13.96
C LEU A 441 12.43 -29.61 -13.73
N LEU A 442 12.46 -28.28 -13.80
CA LEU A 442 13.65 -27.45 -13.54
C LEU A 442 14.11 -27.60 -12.08
N GLN A 443 13.18 -27.60 -11.13
CA GLN A 443 13.45 -27.83 -9.71
C GLN A 443 14.01 -29.24 -9.45
N THR A 444 13.45 -30.26 -10.11
CA THR A 444 13.93 -31.64 -10.01
C THR A 444 15.35 -31.77 -10.55
N LYS A 445 15.63 -31.17 -11.72
CA LYS A 445 16.97 -31.12 -12.30
C LYS A 445 17.97 -30.48 -11.33
N ARG A 446 17.62 -29.35 -10.70
CA ARG A 446 18.47 -28.67 -9.71
C ARG A 446 18.73 -29.54 -8.46
N ARG A 447 17.70 -30.19 -7.91
CA ARG A 447 17.84 -31.10 -6.76
C ARG A 447 18.77 -32.26 -7.07
N VAL A 448 18.65 -32.85 -8.26
CA VAL A 448 19.53 -33.92 -8.72
C VAL A 448 20.96 -33.39 -8.81
N VAL A 449 21.20 -32.29 -9.51
CA VAL A 449 22.56 -31.71 -9.67
C VAL A 449 23.21 -31.39 -8.32
N ALA A 450 22.50 -30.75 -7.40
CA ALA A 450 23.02 -30.42 -6.07
C ALA A 450 23.36 -31.68 -5.25
N LYS A 451 22.50 -32.70 -5.29
CA LYS A 451 22.74 -33.98 -4.61
C LYS A 451 23.95 -34.70 -5.22
N THR A 452 24.06 -34.73 -6.54
CA THR A 452 25.21 -35.34 -7.24
C THR A 452 26.51 -34.60 -6.94
N GLN A 453 26.49 -33.27 -6.91
CA GLN A 453 27.65 -32.46 -6.52
C GLN A 453 28.08 -32.74 -5.07
N GLY A 454 27.14 -32.81 -4.13
CA GLY A 454 27.43 -33.17 -2.74
C GLY A 454 28.04 -34.56 -2.59
N VAL A 455 27.56 -35.55 -3.35
CA VAL A 455 28.14 -36.91 -3.37
C VAL A 455 29.54 -36.92 -3.99
N ILE A 456 29.74 -36.23 -5.12
CA ILE A 456 31.05 -36.12 -5.78
C ILE A 456 32.06 -35.44 -4.86
N LEU A 457 31.67 -34.35 -4.18
CA LEU A 457 32.55 -33.64 -3.25
C LEU A 457 32.94 -34.52 -2.05
N LYS A 458 31.98 -35.25 -1.45
CA LYS A 458 32.26 -36.19 -0.36
C LYS A 458 33.19 -37.32 -0.80
N ALA A 459 32.96 -37.90 -1.99
CA ALA A 459 33.83 -38.93 -2.55
C ALA A 459 35.23 -38.38 -2.87
N ALA A 460 35.33 -37.16 -3.39
CA ALA A 460 36.60 -36.52 -3.70
C ALA A 460 37.42 -36.20 -2.44
N HIS A 461 36.76 -35.81 -1.33
CA HIS A 461 37.42 -35.67 -0.04
C HIS A 461 37.89 -37.02 0.51
N ALA A 462 37.04 -38.06 0.46
CA ALA A 462 37.38 -39.39 0.94
C ALA A 462 38.53 -40.06 0.15
N THR A 463 38.71 -39.69 -1.12
CA THR A 463 39.75 -40.25 -2.01
C THR A 463 40.97 -39.34 -2.15
N GLY A 464 41.00 -38.18 -1.48
CA GLY A 464 42.08 -37.21 -1.61
C GLY A 464 42.18 -36.51 -2.99
N THR A 465 41.16 -36.63 -3.84
CA THR A 465 41.14 -36.08 -5.21
C THR A 465 40.49 -34.70 -5.31
N TYR A 466 40.06 -34.14 -4.18
CA TYR A 466 39.34 -32.87 -4.10
C TYR A 466 40.06 -31.72 -4.79
N ASP A 467 41.36 -31.53 -4.53
CA ASP A 467 42.13 -30.41 -5.10
C ASP A 467 42.29 -30.53 -6.62
N LEU A 468 42.40 -31.75 -7.13
CA LEU A 468 42.42 -32.04 -8.57
C LEU A 468 41.08 -31.68 -9.22
N LEU A 469 39.97 -32.13 -8.63
CA LEU A 469 38.60 -31.82 -9.09
C LEU A 469 38.33 -30.31 -9.06
N ARG A 470 38.80 -29.62 -8.02
CA ARG A 470 38.68 -28.16 -7.86
C ARG A 470 39.50 -27.41 -8.91
N ALA A 471 40.71 -27.88 -9.23
CA ALA A 471 41.56 -27.31 -10.28
C ALA A 471 40.94 -27.47 -11.68
N VAL A 472 40.42 -28.66 -12.00
CA VAL A 472 39.73 -28.94 -13.28
C VAL A 472 38.47 -28.08 -13.41
N TYR A 473 37.66 -27.99 -12.36
CA TYR A 473 36.44 -27.17 -12.37
C TYR A 473 36.75 -25.67 -12.58
N ARG A 474 37.79 -25.14 -11.93
CA ARG A 474 38.24 -23.76 -12.14
C ARG A 474 38.72 -23.51 -13.57
N LYS A 475 39.44 -24.46 -14.17
CA LYS A 475 39.92 -24.38 -15.55
C LYS A 475 38.78 -24.37 -16.57
N LEU A 476 37.75 -25.21 -16.36
CA LEU A 476 36.56 -25.26 -17.20
C LEU A 476 35.66 -24.02 -17.06
N LYS A 477 35.60 -23.43 -15.85
CA LYS A 477 34.82 -22.21 -15.60
C LYS A 477 35.52 -20.96 -16.16
N GLY A 478 36.86 -20.94 -16.17
CA GLY A 478 37.68 -19.85 -16.72
C GLY A 478 37.75 -19.81 -18.26
N GLN A 479 37.34 -20.86 -18.97
CA GLN A 479 37.28 -20.91 -20.44
C GLN A 479 35.95 -20.39 -21.02
N LYS A 480 34.98 -20.01 -20.17
CA LYS A 480 33.75 -19.33 -20.57
C LYS A 480 33.79 -17.88 -20.07
N SER A 481 34.64 -17.06 -20.69
CA SER A 481 34.53 -15.59 -20.67
C SER A 481 33.78 -15.12 -21.90
#